data_AF-A0A0F2J9P1-F1
#
_entry.id   AF-A0A0F2J9P1-F1
#
_cell.length_a   1.000
_cell.length_b   1.000
_cell.length_c   1.000
_cell.angle_alpha   90.00
_cell.angle_beta   90.00
_cell.angle_gamma   90.00
#
_symmetry.space_group_name_H-M   'P 1'
#
loop_
_entity.id
_entity.type
_entity.pdbx_description
1 polymer ?
#
loop_
_entity_poly.entity_id
_entity_poly.type
_entity_poly.pdbx_seq_one_letter_code
_entity_poly.pdbx_strand_id
1 'polypeptide(L)'
;MQLIKITNDKQIPSIYTNTPISELISYQNLNAEFKAYNSAELLIGMCMDNRKLLRIPENFAYIIRTGGANLRYSEFKVSYAIANWWS
;
A
#
# COMPACT_ATOMS: atom_id res chain seq x y z
N MET A 1 -7.00 -20.38 2.24
CA MET A 1 -6.81 -18.93 2.48
C MET A 1 -8.12 -18.38 3.03
N GLN A 2 -8.14 -17.94 4.29
CA GLN A 2 -9.35 -17.43 4.94
C GLN A 2 -9.42 -15.92 4.75
N LEU A 3 -10.54 -15.41 4.23
CA LEU A 3 -10.76 -13.98 4.08
C LEU A 3 -11.31 -13.42 5.39
N ILE A 4 -10.76 -12.28 5.82
CA ILE A 4 -11.21 -11.55 7.01
C ILE A 4 -11.90 -10.28 6.54
N LYS A 5 -13.17 -10.09 6.93
CA LYS A 5 -13.91 -8.86 6.67
C LYS A 5 -13.57 -7.84 7.75
N ILE A 6 -13.04 -6.69 7.34
CA ILE A 6 -12.71 -5.57 8.22
C ILE A 6 -13.74 -4.46 7.98
N THR A 7 -14.50 -4.13 9.03
CA THR A 7 -15.56 -3.10 9.05
C THR A 7 -15.32 -2.02 10.10
N ASN A 8 -14.34 -2.22 10.98
CA ASN A 8 -13.81 -1.20 11.88
C ASN A 8 -12.31 -1.46 12.13
N ASP A 9 -11.63 -0.46 12.67
CA ASP A 9 -10.20 -0.43 12.96
C ASP A 9 -9.75 -1.53 13.94
N LYS A 10 -10.57 -1.86 14.94
CA LYS A 10 -10.25 -2.92 15.93
C LYS A 10 -10.16 -4.33 15.34
N GLN A 11 -10.68 -4.53 14.12
CA GLN A 11 -10.59 -5.80 13.41
C GLN A 11 -9.30 -5.94 12.58
N ILE A 12 -8.49 -4.89 12.50
CA ILE A 12 -7.18 -4.95 11.85
C ILE A 12 -6.25 -5.80 12.73
N PRO A 13 -5.60 -6.85 12.19
CA PRO A 13 -4.67 -7.68 12.96
C PRO A 13 -3.58 -6.85 13.63
N SER A 14 -3.27 -7.16 14.89
CA SER A 14 -2.32 -6.38 15.71
C SER A 14 -0.89 -6.34 15.14
N ILE A 15 -0.52 -7.33 14.33
CA ILE A 15 0.76 -7.35 13.60
C ILE A 15 0.92 -6.17 12.62
N TYR A 16 -0.18 -5.58 12.18
CA TYR A 16 -0.18 -4.41 11.29
C TYR A 16 -0.44 -3.09 12.01
N THR A 17 -0.68 -3.10 13.32
CA THR A 17 -0.92 -1.87 14.09
C THR A 17 0.28 -0.93 13.97
N ASN A 18 0.01 0.37 13.78
CA ASN A 18 1.03 1.41 13.56
C ASN A 18 1.95 1.14 12.35
N THR A 19 1.44 0.46 11.33
CA THR A 19 2.14 0.29 10.06
C THR A 19 1.36 0.98 8.92
N PRO A 20 2.03 1.38 7.84
CA PRO A 20 1.36 1.87 6.64
C PRO A 20 0.34 0.89 6.06
N ILE A 21 0.48 -0.42 6.34
CA ILE A 21 -0.51 -1.44 5.94
C ILE A 21 -1.86 -1.21 6.65
N SER A 22 -1.86 -0.88 7.94
CA SER A 22 -3.10 -0.55 8.66
C SER A 22 -3.77 0.72 8.13
N GLU A 23 -2.99 1.69 7.69
CA GLU A 23 -3.50 2.91 7.07
C GLU A 23 -4.09 2.63 5.69
N LEU A 24 -3.41 1.83 4.86
CA LEU A 24 -3.94 1.38 3.58
C LEU A 24 -5.28 0.65 3.75
N ILE A 25 -5.38 -0.26 4.73
CA ILE A 25 -6.64 -0.95 5.06
C ILE A 25 -7.72 0.06 5.46
N SER A 26 -7.38 1.03 6.32
CA SER A 26 -8.32 2.07 6.76
C SER A 26 -8.82 2.93 5.60
N TYR A 27 -7.95 3.28 4.66
CA TYR A 27 -8.33 4.05 3.48
C TYR A 27 -9.24 3.27 2.53
N GLN A 28 -9.01 1.96 2.33
CA GLN A 28 -9.85 1.13 1.44
C GLN A 28 -11.18 0.74 2.09
N ASN A 29 -11.15 0.28 3.34
CA ASN A 29 -12.29 -0.40 3.95
C ASN A 29 -13.14 0.51 4.84
N LEU A 30 -12.51 1.50 5.47
CA LEU A 30 -13.15 2.33 6.51
C LEU A 30 -13.39 3.76 6.04
N ASN A 31 -13.06 4.07 4.78
CA ASN A 31 -13.18 5.41 4.18
C ASN A 31 -12.50 6.50 5.03
N ALA A 32 -11.39 6.17 5.70
CA ALA A 32 -10.68 7.09 6.57
C ALA A 32 -10.21 8.34 5.82
N GLU A 33 -10.16 9.49 6.49
CA GLU A 33 -9.63 10.73 5.90
C GLU A 33 -8.15 10.61 5.57
N PHE A 34 -7.73 11.19 4.45
CA PHE A 34 -6.35 11.15 4.03
C PHE A 34 -5.47 12.03 4.92
N LYS A 35 -4.37 11.45 5.38
CA LYS A 35 -3.29 12.20 6.03
C LYS A 35 -2.35 12.78 4.97
N ALA A 36 -1.57 13.78 5.39
CA ALA A 36 -0.46 14.29 4.60
C ALA A 36 0.78 13.42 4.82
N TYR A 37 1.46 13.07 3.74
CA TYR A 37 2.71 12.31 3.75
C TYR A 37 3.79 13.12 3.03
N ASN A 38 4.97 13.18 3.65
CA ASN A 38 6.14 13.85 3.07
C ASN A 38 6.91 12.92 2.11
N SER A 39 6.79 11.61 2.32
CA SER A 39 7.49 10.58 1.56
C SER A 39 6.67 9.29 1.51
N ALA A 40 6.96 8.44 0.53
CA ALA A 40 6.26 7.17 0.37
C ALA A 40 6.65 6.16 1.45
N GLU A 41 5.64 5.62 2.12
CA GLU A 41 5.78 4.63 3.18
C GLU A 41 5.37 3.22 2.70
N LEU A 42 4.95 3.07 1.44
CA LEU A 42 4.65 1.76 0.87
C LEU A 42 5.14 1.60 -0.55
N LEU A 43 5.50 0.37 -0.88
CA LEU A 43 5.68 -0.09 -2.24
C LEU A 43 4.58 -1.08 -2.59
N ILE A 44 3.76 -0.75 -3.59
CA ILE A 44 2.64 -1.57 -4.04
C ILE A 44 2.96 -2.11 -5.43
N GLY A 45 3.21 -3.42 -5.51
CA GLY A 45 3.26 -4.15 -6.78
C GLY A 45 1.88 -4.65 -7.17
N MET A 46 1.34 -4.20 -8.31
CA MET A 46 0.02 -4.63 -8.77
C MET A 46 -0.02 -4.92 -10.27
N CYS A 47 -1.07 -5.62 -10.72
CA CYS A 47 -1.27 -5.88 -12.13
C CYS A 47 -1.56 -4.59 -12.92
N MET A 48 -1.26 -4.58 -14.21
CA MET A 48 -1.58 -3.46 -15.13
C MET A 48 -3.10 -3.25 -15.32
N ASP A 49 -3.94 -4.15 -14.81
CA ASP A 49 -5.40 -4.04 -14.90
C ASP A 49 -5.91 -2.73 -14.25
N ASN A 50 -6.54 -1.90 -15.08
CA ASN A 50 -7.13 -0.60 -14.76
C ASN A 50 -8.27 -0.70 -13.73
N ARG A 51 -8.98 -1.83 -13.63
CA ARG A 51 -10.19 -1.96 -12.80
C ARG A 51 -9.92 -1.96 -11.29
N LYS A 52 -8.64 -1.88 -10.88
CA LYS A 52 -8.21 -1.75 -9.48
C LYS A 52 -7.81 -0.30 -9.22
N LEU A 53 -8.75 0.47 -8.68
CA LEU A 53 -8.51 1.80 -8.13
C LEU A 53 -8.26 1.67 -6.63
N LEU A 54 -7.07 2.07 -6.16
CA LEU A 54 -6.77 2.14 -4.74
C LEU A 54 -7.09 3.54 -4.24
N ARG A 55 -7.89 3.65 -3.17
CA ARG A 55 -8.09 4.91 -2.44
C ARG A 55 -6.85 5.21 -1.57
N ILE A 56 -5.90 5.98 -2.07
CA ILE A 56 -4.67 6.34 -1.34
C ILE A 56 -4.43 7.85 -1.33
N PRO A 57 -3.81 8.39 -0.27
CA PRO A 57 -3.35 9.77 -0.21
C PRO A 57 -2.25 10.05 -1.25
N GLU A 58 -2.04 11.33 -1.54
CA GLU A 58 -0.84 11.77 -2.25
C GLU A 58 0.43 11.42 -1.46
N ASN A 59 1.52 11.12 -2.18
CA ASN A 59 2.84 10.78 -1.64
C ASN A 59 2.91 9.55 -0.71
N PHE A 60 1.82 8.81 -0.50
CA PHE A 60 1.78 7.69 0.44
C PHE A 60 2.53 6.44 -0.05
N ALA A 61 2.44 6.12 -1.35
CA ALA A 61 2.98 4.86 -1.87
C ALA A 61 3.57 4.99 -3.28
N TYR A 62 4.65 4.26 -3.52
CA TYR A 62 5.11 3.94 -4.88
C TYR A 62 4.28 2.78 -5.44
N ILE A 63 3.67 2.97 -6.60
CA ILE A 63 2.91 1.91 -7.28
C ILE A 63 3.67 1.44 -8.52
N ILE A 64 4.04 0.16 -8.54
CA ILE A 64 4.62 -0.50 -9.70
C ILE A 64 3.54 -1.38 -10.33
N ARG A 65 3.15 -1.07 -11.57
CA ARG A 65 2.21 -1.85 -12.37
C ARG A 65 2.94 -2.72 -13.39
N THR A 66 2.84 -4.04 -13.28
CA THR A 66 3.43 -4.99 -14.25
C THR A 66 2.46 -6.11 -14.60
N GLY A 67 2.64 -6.75 -15.77
CA GLY A 67 1.87 -7.94 -16.14
C GLY A 67 2.06 -9.05 -15.10
N GLY A 68 0.96 -9.50 -14.48
CA GLY A 68 0.99 -10.54 -13.45
C GLY A 68 1.63 -10.13 -12.11
N ALA A 69 1.80 -8.82 -11.83
CA ALA A 69 2.53 -8.30 -10.67
C ALA A 69 3.96 -8.88 -10.54
N ASN A 70 4.55 -9.31 -11.66
CA ASN A 70 5.89 -9.86 -11.70
C ASN A 70 6.90 -8.71 -11.56
N LEU A 71 7.55 -8.63 -10.40
CA LEU A 71 8.52 -7.58 -10.05
C LEU A 71 9.96 -7.93 -10.47
N ARG A 72 10.18 -9.09 -11.10
CA ARG A 72 11.51 -9.65 -11.42
C ARG A 72 12.37 -8.80 -12.37
N TYR A 73 11.79 -7.79 -13.03
CA TYR A 73 12.49 -6.82 -13.87
C TYR A 73 12.33 -5.35 -13.39
N SER A 74 11.79 -5.13 -12.19
CA SER A 74 11.57 -3.79 -11.60
C SER A 74 12.45 -3.53 -10.38
N GLU A 75 13.56 -4.27 -10.24
CA GLU A 75 14.50 -4.21 -9.12
C GLU A 75 15.00 -2.78 -8.82
N PHE A 76 15.18 -1.95 -9.85
CA PHE A 76 15.61 -0.55 -9.68
C PHE A 76 14.55 0.31 -8.96
N LYS A 77 13.27 0.14 -9.28
CA LYS A 77 12.17 0.90 -8.64
C LYS A 77 11.92 0.43 -7.20
N VAL A 78 12.10 -0.87 -6.96
CA VAL A 78 12.09 -1.45 -5.62
C VAL A 78 13.25 -0.88 -4.80
N SER A 79 14.45 -0.84 -5.37
CA SER A 79 15.65 -0.30 -4.70
C SER A 79 15.50 1.18 -4.36
N TYR A 80 14.93 1.99 -5.26
CA TYR A 80 14.64 3.41 -5.00
C TYR A 80 13.61 3.60 -3.90
N ALA A 81 12.53 2.80 -3.90
CA ALA A 81 11.51 2.84 -2.86
C ALA A 81 12.05 2.46 -1.47
N ILE A 82 13.00 1.52 -1.40
CA ILE A 82 13.68 1.13 -0.16
C ILE A 82 14.77 2.12 0.23
N ALA A 83 15.48 2.74 -0.73
CA ALA A 83 16.54 3.71 -0.44
C ALA A 83 16.00 4.97 0.26
N ASN A 84 14.79 5.42 -0.12
CA ASN A 84 14.12 6.55 0.53
C ASN A 84 13.65 6.27 1.97
N TRP A 85 13.76 5.04 2.47
CA TRP A 85 13.48 4.71 3.88
C TRP A 85 14.69 4.92 4.81
N TRP A 86 15.88 5.15 4.28
CA TRP A 86 17.14 5.31 5.04
C TRP A 86 17.71 6.74 5.02
N SER A 87 16.98 7.71 4.48
CA SER A 87 17.36 9.13 4.41
C SER A 87 16.59 9.95 5.44
#